data_AF-A0A849KA98-F1
#
_entry.id   AF-A0A849KA98-F1
#
_cell.length_a   1.000
_cell.length_b   1.000
_cell.length_c   1.000
_cell.angle_alpha   90.00
_cell.angle_beta   90.00
_cell.angle_gamma   90.00
#
_symmetry.space_group_name_H-M   'P 1'
#
loop_
_entity.id
_entity.type
_entity.pdbx_description
1 polymer ?
#
loop_
_entity_poly.entity_id
_entity_poly.type
_entity_poly.pdbx_seq_one_letter_code
_entity_poly.pdbx_strand_id
1 'polypeptide(L)'
;MTSPTPSWEAAGPVHRTEPAPGRGTPRRGRGWRVATIVLAVALVVAVATAGYLWQTTDAWEDHAAEWEGEAQRYAEQVAALQVELDGVTAELVAAREQLDTATERITALADEKAQLGDENVASQQYLDYQRRVSEAAGVVATALGQCTQAQFQLIGYLENREAYDPADLERFGEDVQALCDEATEANDQLQQELSR
;
A
#
# COMPACT_ATOMS: atom_id res chain seq x y z
N MET A 1 -0.52 75.32 -54.06
CA MET A 1 -1.35 76.08 -53.10
C MET A 1 -0.51 77.23 -52.58
N THR A 2 -0.19 78.21 -53.43
CA THR A 2 -0.88 79.51 -53.63
C THR A 2 -0.83 80.42 -52.41
N SER A 3 0.06 81.40 -52.53
CA SER A 3 0.22 82.62 -51.72
C SER A 3 -1.06 83.45 -51.63
N PRO A 4 -1.10 84.40 -50.69
CA PRO A 4 -1.32 85.77 -51.12
C PRO A 4 -0.38 86.78 -50.43
N THR A 5 0.39 87.48 -51.25
CA THR A 5 0.66 88.94 -51.15
C THR A 5 -0.61 89.68 -51.61
N PRO A 6 -0.91 90.96 -51.27
CA PRO A 6 0.00 92.13 -51.23
C PRO A 6 -0.38 93.10 -50.06
N SER A 7 -0.05 94.38 -49.94
CA SER A 7 0.53 95.44 -50.77
C SER A 7 1.10 96.51 -49.82
N TRP A 8 2.32 96.94 -50.10
CA TRP A 8 2.98 98.09 -49.49
C TRP A 8 2.46 99.37 -50.15
N GLU A 9 2.10 100.36 -49.34
CA GLU A 9 1.78 101.71 -49.80
C GLU A 9 2.79 102.67 -49.17
N ALA A 10 3.55 103.33 -50.03
CA ALA A 10 4.59 104.27 -49.69
C ALA A 10 4.01 105.68 -49.54
N ALA A 11 4.25 106.33 -48.40
CA ALA A 11 4.04 107.76 -48.24
C ALA A 11 5.10 108.38 -47.31
N GLY A 12 6.05 109.11 -47.92
CA GLY A 12 6.56 110.40 -47.44
C GLY A 12 7.58 110.42 -46.29
N PRO A 13 8.78 111.01 -46.48
CA PRO A 13 9.78 111.15 -45.43
C PRO A 13 9.44 112.32 -44.51
N VAL A 14 9.26 112.06 -43.21
CA VAL A 14 9.26 113.09 -42.18
C VAL A 14 10.55 112.94 -41.39
N HIS A 15 11.56 113.73 -41.76
CA HIS A 15 12.72 113.98 -40.92
C HIS A 15 12.27 114.65 -39.62
N ARG A 16 12.48 113.98 -38.49
CA ARG A 16 12.64 114.65 -37.20
C ARG A 16 13.53 113.86 -36.26
N THR A 17 14.77 114.32 -36.21
CA THR A 17 15.65 114.43 -35.05
C THR A 17 15.77 113.19 -34.16
N GLU A 18 16.83 112.44 -34.42
CA GLU A 18 17.45 111.46 -33.54
C GLU A 18 17.90 112.12 -32.23
N PRO A 19 17.40 111.70 -31.06
CA PRO A 19 18.15 111.82 -29.82
C PRO A 19 18.99 110.54 -29.62
N ALA A 20 20.29 110.78 -29.46
CA ALA A 20 21.32 109.83 -29.09
C ALA A 20 20.90 108.81 -27.99
N PRO A 21 21.53 107.62 -27.96
CA PRO A 21 21.04 106.46 -27.21
C PRO A 21 21.04 106.73 -25.72
N GLY A 22 19.85 106.83 -25.13
CA GLY A 22 19.67 106.62 -23.72
C GLY A 22 20.11 105.18 -23.40
N ARG A 23 21.32 105.04 -22.87
CA ARG A 23 21.74 103.83 -22.16
C ARG A 23 20.75 103.65 -21.01
N GLY A 24 19.70 102.87 -21.28
CA GLY A 24 18.86 102.31 -20.25
C GLY A 24 19.77 101.44 -19.40
N THR A 25 20.21 102.01 -18.28
CA THR A 25 20.85 101.26 -17.21
C THR A 25 19.94 100.06 -16.90
N PRO A 26 20.48 98.83 -16.87
CA PRO A 26 19.65 97.68 -16.53
C PRO A 26 19.06 97.97 -15.16
N ARG A 27 17.74 97.79 -15.01
CA ARG A 27 17.04 97.79 -13.72
C ARG A 27 17.55 96.59 -12.89
N ARG A 28 18.81 96.67 -12.44
CA ARG A 28 19.60 95.57 -11.87
C ARG A 28 19.26 95.27 -10.41
N GLY A 29 18.39 96.05 -9.77
CA GLY A 29 18.04 95.88 -8.36
C GLY A 29 16.90 94.89 -8.08
N ARG A 30 15.97 94.68 -9.02
CA ARG A 30 14.76 93.86 -8.79
C ARG A 30 14.86 92.45 -9.39
N GLY A 31 15.57 92.28 -10.51
CA GLY A 31 15.77 90.98 -11.15
C GLY A 31 16.65 90.02 -10.34
N TRP A 32 17.69 90.52 -9.67
CA TRP A 32 18.56 89.68 -8.83
C TRP A 32 17.83 89.14 -7.60
N ARG A 33 16.98 89.97 -6.96
CA ARG A 33 16.13 89.53 -5.84
C ARG A 33 15.15 88.43 -6.26
N VAL A 34 14.55 88.54 -7.45
CA VAL A 34 13.68 87.50 -7.99
C VAL A 34 14.47 86.22 -8.30
N ALA A 35 15.65 86.33 -8.93
CA ALA A 35 16.49 85.19 -9.22
C ALA A 35 16.97 84.45 -7.96
N THR A 36 17.35 85.17 -6.89
CA THR A 36 17.71 84.55 -5.60
C THR A 36 16.52 83.86 -4.94
N ILE A 37 15.31 84.42 -5.04
CA ILE A 37 14.09 83.79 -4.51
C ILE A 37 13.79 82.51 -5.30
N VAL A 38 13.83 82.55 -6.62
CA VAL A 38 13.59 81.38 -7.47
C VAL A 38 14.61 80.28 -7.19
N LEU A 39 15.90 80.63 -7.06
CA LEU A 39 16.95 79.69 -6.70
C LEU A 39 16.70 79.07 -5.32
N ALA A 40 16.34 79.88 -4.33
CA ALA A 40 16.04 79.40 -2.98
C ALA A 40 14.83 78.44 -2.98
N VAL A 41 13.76 78.78 -3.70
CA VAL A 41 12.58 77.91 -3.86
C VAL A 41 12.97 76.61 -4.57
N ALA A 42 13.73 76.69 -5.66
CA ALA A 42 14.19 75.51 -6.39
C ALA A 42 15.04 74.58 -5.51
N LEU A 43 15.90 75.15 -4.66
CA LEU A 43 16.72 74.39 -3.72
C LEU A 43 15.87 73.71 -2.65
N VAL A 44 14.87 74.40 -2.10
CA VAL A 44 13.93 73.81 -1.14
C VAL A 44 13.14 72.66 -1.79
N VAL A 45 12.66 72.84 -3.02
CA VAL A 45 11.96 71.79 -3.77
C VAL A 45 12.89 70.60 -3.99
N ALA A 46 14.13 70.82 -4.42
CA ALA A 46 15.09 69.75 -4.65
C ALA A 46 15.36 68.92 -3.39
N VAL A 47 15.57 69.58 -2.24
CA VAL A 47 15.76 68.90 -0.94
C VAL A 47 14.51 68.12 -0.54
N ALA A 48 13.31 68.69 -0.72
CA ALA A 48 12.06 68.00 -0.42
C ALA A 48 11.86 66.75 -1.30
N THR A 49 12.13 66.83 -2.60
CA THR A 49 12.09 65.66 -3.50
C THR A 49 13.13 64.61 -3.15
N ALA A 50 14.35 65.01 -2.79
CA ALA A 50 15.39 64.08 -2.37
C ALA A 50 14.98 63.33 -1.09
N GLY A 51 14.43 64.03 -0.10
CA GLY A 51 13.91 63.42 1.12
C GLY A 51 12.75 62.46 0.87
N TYR A 52 11.81 62.85 0.00
CA TYR A 52 10.70 61.98 -0.40
C TYR A 52 11.18 60.71 -1.11
N LEU A 53 12.06 60.85 -2.11
CA LEU A 53 12.62 59.70 -2.83
C LEU A 53 13.39 58.77 -1.89
N TRP A 54 14.12 59.33 -0.92
CA TRP A 54 14.84 58.53 0.06
C TRP A 54 13.89 57.70 0.92
N GLN A 55 12.83 58.30 1.47
CA GLN A 55 11.82 57.55 2.23
C GLN A 55 11.13 56.48 1.40
N THR A 56 10.81 56.77 0.13
CA THR A 56 10.22 55.75 -0.74
C THR A 56 11.18 54.61 -1.00
N THR A 57 12.48 54.91 -1.19
CA THR A 57 13.50 53.89 -1.46
C THR A 57 13.66 52.96 -0.26
N ASP A 58 13.72 53.52 0.95
CA ASP A 58 13.80 52.76 2.21
C ASP A 58 12.59 51.82 2.36
N ALA A 59 11.38 52.35 2.11
CA ALA A 59 10.16 51.55 2.16
C ALA A 59 10.13 50.43 1.10
N TRP A 60 10.71 50.66 -0.09
CA TRP A 60 10.84 49.62 -1.11
C TRP A 60 11.87 48.56 -0.74
N GLU A 61 12.98 48.94 -0.11
CA GLU A 61 14.00 48.01 0.37
C GLU A 61 13.44 47.12 1.50
N ASP A 62 12.73 47.71 2.46
CA ASP A 62 12.07 46.97 3.54
C ASP A 62 11.04 45.96 3.00
N HIS A 63 10.18 46.37 2.07
CA HIS A 63 9.23 45.46 1.44
C HIS A 63 9.91 44.37 0.63
N ALA A 64 10.98 44.69 -0.11
CA ALA A 64 11.72 43.68 -0.86
C ALA A 64 12.34 42.63 0.08
N ALA A 65 12.91 43.05 1.21
CA ALA A 65 13.47 42.16 2.21
C ALA A 65 12.38 41.29 2.88
N GLU A 66 11.20 41.86 3.15
CA GLU A 66 10.06 41.12 3.68
C GLU A 66 9.61 40.01 2.70
N TRP A 67 9.38 40.36 1.43
CA TRP A 67 9.00 39.39 0.39
C TRP A 67 10.04 38.30 0.18
N GLU A 68 11.33 38.65 0.19
CA GLU A 68 12.40 37.67 0.09
C GLU A 68 12.40 36.72 1.29
N GLY A 69 12.21 37.24 2.50
CA GLY A 69 12.07 36.44 3.71
C GLY A 69 10.85 35.50 3.68
N GLU A 70 9.72 35.96 3.15
CA GLU A 70 8.55 35.10 2.96
C GLU A 70 8.79 34.01 1.91
N ALA A 71 9.38 34.37 0.77
CA ALA A 71 9.69 33.43 -0.29
C ALA A 71 10.66 32.34 0.20
N GLN A 72 11.69 32.70 0.97
CA GLN A 72 12.61 31.75 1.59
C GLN A 72 11.88 30.84 2.58
N ARG A 73 11.01 31.40 3.44
CA ARG A 73 10.20 30.61 4.38
C ARG A 73 9.27 29.63 3.69
N TYR A 74 8.65 30.02 2.58
CA TYR A 74 7.81 29.12 1.78
C TYR A 74 8.65 28.05 1.09
N ALA A 75 9.83 28.39 0.58
CA ALA A 75 10.75 27.42 0.00
C ALA A 75 11.18 26.37 1.04
N GLU A 76 11.52 26.79 2.25
CA GLU A 76 11.85 25.90 3.37
C GLU A 76 10.67 25.00 3.76
N GLN A 77 9.45 25.55 3.85
CA GLN A 77 8.26 24.76 4.13
C GLN A 77 8.01 23.72 3.04
N VAL A 78 8.08 24.10 1.76
CA VAL A 78 7.90 23.16 0.64
C VAL A 78 8.95 22.05 0.68
N ALA A 79 10.22 22.38 0.96
CA ALA A 79 11.27 21.38 1.11
C ALA A 79 10.99 20.43 2.29
N ALA A 80 10.53 20.96 3.43
CA ALA A 80 10.17 20.14 4.59
C ALA A 80 8.98 19.20 4.30
N LEU A 81 7.92 19.71 3.65
CA LEU A 81 6.77 18.90 3.26
C LEU A 81 7.15 17.81 2.23
N GLN A 82 8.08 18.08 1.32
CA GLN A 82 8.58 17.07 0.39
C GLN A 82 9.29 15.94 1.12
N VAL A 83 10.17 16.27 2.09
CA VAL A 83 10.85 15.27 2.92
C VAL A 83 9.87 14.45 3.74
N GLU A 84 8.84 15.09 4.32
CA GLU A 84 7.79 14.39 5.06
C GLU A 84 6.98 13.45 4.15
N LEU A 85 6.62 13.90 2.95
CA LEU A 85 5.89 13.10 1.97
C LEU A 85 6.71 11.88 1.50
N ASP A 86 8.01 12.07 1.24
CA ASP A 86 8.92 10.97 0.89
C ASP A 86 9.03 9.96 2.05
N GLY A 87 9.10 10.46 3.30
CA GLY A 87 9.10 9.65 4.51
C GLY A 87 7.82 8.81 4.66
N VAL A 88 6.65 9.44 4.59
CA VAL A 88 5.34 8.77 4.67
C VAL A 88 5.16 7.77 3.53
N THR A 89 5.63 8.09 2.33
CA THR A 89 5.58 7.18 1.18
C THR A 89 6.45 5.94 1.43
N ALA A 90 7.66 6.11 1.97
CA ALA A 90 8.54 4.99 2.31
C ALA A 90 7.94 4.11 3.42
N GLU A 91 7.33 4.70 4.45
CA GLU A 91 6.62 3.96 5.50
C GLU A 91 5.45 3.15 4.93
N LEU A 92 4.68 3.73 4.02
CA LEU A 92 3.56 3.06 3.37
C LEU A 92 4.00 1.89 2.48
N VAL A 93 5.12 2.03 1.76
CA VAL A 93 5.74 0.93 1.01
C VAL A 93 6.17 -0.19 1.96
N ALA A 94 6.90 0.14 3.02
CA ALA A 94 7.35 -0.84 4.01
C ALA A 94 6.17 -1.56 4.71
N ALA A 95 5.08 -0.85 4.99
CA ALA A 95 3.87 -1.44 5.57
C ALA A 95 3.17 -2.40 4.59
N ARG A 96 3.14 -2.07 3.29
CA ARG A 96 2.60 -2.96 2.25
C ARG A 96 3.44 -4.22 2.09
N GLU A 97 4.76 -4.12 2.06
CA GLU A 97 5.66 -5.27 2.00
C GLU A 97 5.49 -6.21 3.22
N GLN A 98 5.29 -5.63 4.41
CA GLN A 98 4.97 -6.39 5.62
C GLN A 98 3.61 -7.11 5.52
N LEU A 99 2.58 -6.44 4.98
CA LEU A 99 1.27 -7.05 4.75
C LEU A 99 1.33 -8.18 3.72
N ASP A 100 2.09 -8.01 2.63
CA ASP A 100 2.28 -9.05 1.61
C ASP A 100 2.99 -10.27 2.22
N THR A 101 4.08 -10.03 2.97
CA THR A 101 4.82 -11.10 3.68
C THR A 101 3.94 -11.82 4.70
N ALA A 102 3.14 -11.08 5.48
CA ALA A 102 2.22 -11.66 6.44
C ALA A 102 1.14 -12.50 5.75
N THR A 103 0.62 -12.01 4.62
CA THR A 103 -0.37 -12.72 3.81
C THR A 103 0.20 -14.00 3.23
N GLU A 104 1.40 -13.96 2.65
CA GLU A 104 2.11 -15.15 2.14
C GLU A 104 2.31 -16.20 3.23
N ARG A 105 2.73 -15.78 4.43
CA ARG A 105 2.85 -16.69 5.59
C ARG A 105 1.52 -17.28 6.04
N ILE A 106 0.44 -16.49 6.04
CA ILE A 106 -0.90 -16.97 6.40
C ILE A 106 -1.37 -18.01 5.37
N THR A 107 -1.19 -17.74 4.07
CA THR A 107 -1.55 -18.67 3.00
C THR A 107 -0.72 -19.95 3.10
N ALA A 108 0.60 -19.85 3.31
CA ALA A 108 1.46 -21.00 3.50
C ALA A 108 1.05 -21.85 4.72
N LEU A 109 0.70 -21.22 5.85
CA LEU A 109 0.17 -21.94 7.02
C LEU A 109 -1.19 -22.59 6.76
N ALA A 110 -2.04 -21.95 5.95
CA ALA A 110 -3.34 -22.50 5.58
C ALA A 110 -3.18 -23.73 4.69
N ASP A 111 -2.27 -23.67 3.71
CA ASP A 111 -1.94 -24.79 2.81
C ASP A 111 -1.30 -25.94 3.60
N GLU A 112 -0.37 -25.66 4.51
CA GLU A 112 0.23 -26.67 5.40
C GLU A 112 -0.84 -27.34 6.29
N LYS A 113 -1.80 -26.58 6.82
CA LYS A 113 -2.91 -27.15 7.58
C LYS A 113 -3.83 -28.04 6.74
N ALA A 114 -4.10 -27.66 5.49
CA ALA A 114 -4.90 -28.48 4.58
C ALA A 114 -4.18 -29.80 4.29
N GLN A 115 -2.89 -29.74 3.98
CA GLN A 115 -2.06 -30.92 3.73
C GLN A 115 -1.98 -31.85 4.94
N LEU A 116 -1.73 -31.30 6.14
CA LEU A 116 -1.73 -32.07 7.39
C LEU A 116 -3.12 -32.64 7.72
N GLY A 117 -4.19 -31.95 7.35
CA GLY A 117 -5.56 -32.44 7.49
C GLY A 117 -5.80 -33.68 6.64
N ASP A 118 -5.42 -33.63 5.36
CA ASP A 118 -5.57 -34.74 4.42
C ASP A 118 -4.70 -35.95 4.80
N GLU A 119 -3.44 -35.72 5.21
CA GLU A 119 -2.55 -36.79 5.69
C GLU A 119 -3.08 -37.47 6.96
N ASN A 120 -3.69 -36.70 7.87
CA ASN A 120 -4.28 -37.26 9.08
C ASN A 120 -5.51 -38.12 8.75
N VAL A 121 -6.40 -37.66 7.85
CA VAL A 121 -7.55 -38.46 7.40
C VAL A 121 -7.10 -39.76 6.72
N ALA A 122 -6.10 -39.70 5.84
CA ALA A 122 -5.53 -40.89 5.20
C ALA A 122 -4.92 -41.86 6.22
N SER A 123 -4.17 -41.35 7.21
CA SER A 123 -3.58 -42.15 8.28
C SER A 123 -4.63 -42.81 9.16
N GLN A 124 -5.72 -42.11 9.49
CA GLN A 124 -6.84 -42.67 10.24
C GLN A 124 -7.54 -43.79 9.47
N GLN A 125 -7.81 -43.61 8.17
CA GLN A 125 -8.41 -44.65 7.34
C GLN A 125 -7.54 -45.90 7.27
N TYR A 126 -6.22 -45.74 7.14
CA TYR A 126 -5.28 -46.86 7.12
C TYR A 126 -5.25 -47.64 8.44
N LEU A 127 -5.23 -46.94 9.59
CA LEU A 127 -5.28 -47.57 10.91
C LEU A 127 -6.62 -48.26 11.19
N ASP A 128 -7.73 -47.67 10.75
CA ASP A 128 -9.06 -48.25 10.90
C ASP A 128 -9.22 -49.53 10.05
N TYR A 129 -8.72 -49.51 8.81
CA TYR A 129 -8.64 -50.70 7.95
C TYR A 129 -7.79 -51.80 8.61
N GLN A 130 -6.61 -51.47 9.13
CA GLN A 130 -5.76 -52.46 9.82
C GLN A 130 -6.44 -53.05 11.06
N ARG A 131 -7.19 -52.26 11.84
CA ARG A 131 -7.95 -52.77 12.99
C ARG A 131 -9.02 -53.75 12.56
N ARG A 132 -9.85 -53.41 11.57
CA ARG A 132 -10.89 -54.30 11.05
C ARG A 132 -10.32 -55.61 10.52
N VAL A 133 -9.25 -55.54 9.73
CA VAL A 133 -8.58 -56.73 9.19
C VAL A 133 -7.96 -57.58 10.31
N SER A 134 -7.32 -56.97 11.31
CA SER A 134 -6.72 -57.69 12.44
C SER A 134 -7.76 -58.36 13.33
N GLU A 135 -8.89 -57.69 13.58
CA GLU A 135 -10.02 -58.23 14.34
C GLU A 135 -10.65 -59.42 13.61
N ALA A 136 -10.93 -59.27 12.31
CA ALA A 136 -11.49 -60.33 11.48
C ALA A 136 -10.52 -61.53 11.35
N ALA A 137 -9.21 -61.29 11.19
CA ALA A 137 -8.20 -62.36 11.20
C ALA A 137 -8.15 -63.11 12.54
N GLY A 138 -8.35 -62.41 13.66
CA GLY A 138 -8.41 -63.01 15.01
C GLY A 138 -9.62 -63.92 15.20
N VAL A 139 -10.79 -63.51 14.69
CA VAL A 139 -12.03 -64.31 14.68
C VAL A 139 -11.82 -65.59 13.86
N VAL A 140 -11.30 -65.46 12.64
CA VAL A 140 -11.02 -66.60 11.74
C VAL A 140 -10.04 -67.59 12.38
N ALA A 141 -8.93 -67.11 12.95
CA ALA A 141 -7.94 -67.96 13.59
C ALA A 141 -8.53 -68.73 14.79
N THR A 142 -9.40 -68.08 15.57
CA THR A 142 -10.08 -68.69 16.71
C THR A 142 -11.06 -69.77 16.25
N ALA A 143 -11.90 -69.47 15.26
CA ALA A 143 -12.90 -70.41 14.74
C ALA A 143 -12.25 -71.65 14.09
N LEU A 144 -11.19 -71.46 13.30
CA LEU A 144 -10.39 -72.56 12.72
C LEU A 144 -9.74 -73.44 13.80
N GLY A 145 -9.22 -72.82 14.88
CA GLY A 145 -8.66 -73.54 16.01
C GLY A 145 -9.70 -74.43 16.70
N GLN A 146 -10.91 -73.90 16.93
CA GLN A 146 -12.00 -74.65 17.55
C GLN A 146 -12.51 -75.80 16.65
N CYS A 147 -12.71 -75.55 15.35
CA CYS A 147 -13.08 -76.59 14.39
C CYS A 147 -12.04 -77.72 14.33
N THR A 148 -10.74 -77.38 14.29
CA THR A 148 -9.65 -78.37 14.27
C THR A 148 -9.63 -79.20 15.56
N GLN A 149 -9.78 -78.56 16.73
CA GLN A 149 -9.85 -79.24 18.01
C GLN A 149 -11.05 -80.20 18.09
N ALA A 150 -12.21 -79.75 17.62
CA ALA A 150 -13.45 -80.53 17.62
C ALA A 150 -13.35 -81.75 16.67
N GLN A 151 -12.73 -81.59 15.50
CA GLN A 151 -12.44 -82.70 14.59
C GLN A 151 -11.49 -83.74 15.20
N PHE A 152 -10.44 -83.32 15.91
CA PHE A 152 -9.56 -84.26 16.62
C PHE A 152 -10.30 -85.04 17.71
N GLN A 153 -11.23 -84.40 18.43
CA GLN A 153 -12.07 -85.08 19.42
C GLN A 153 -13.02 -86.09 18.77
N LEU A 154 -13.64 -85.73 17.64
CA LEU A 154 -14.51 -86.62 16.88
C LEU A 154 -13.75 -87.88 16.42
N ILE A 155 -12.54 -87.73 15.89
CA ILE A 155 -11.68 -88.86 15.50
C ILE A 155 -11.41 -89.77 16.70
N GLY A 156 -11.07 -89.20 17.86
CA GLY A 156 -10.83 -89.98 19.09
C GLY A 156 -12.07 -90.73 19.60
N TYR A 157 -13.26 -90.15 19.44
CA TYR A 157 -14.52 -90.84 19.77
C TYR A 157 -14.85 -91.95 18.77
N LEU A 158 -14.58 -91.76 17.48
CA LEU A 158 -14.78 -92.77 16.44
C LEU A 158 -13.80 -93.95 16.58
N GLU A 159 -12.56 -93.70 17.03
CA GLU A 159 -11.59 -94.75 17.36
C GLU A 159 -12.05 -95.63 18.55
N ASN A 160 -12.85 -95.07 19.47
CA ASN A 160 -13.42 -95.77 20.63
C ASN A 160 -14.94 -95.95 20.55
N ARG A 161 -15.49 -96.09 19.34
CA ARG A 161 -16.94 -96.11 19.07
C ARG A 161 -17.77 -97.11 19.92
N GLU A 162 -17.15 -98.18 20.41
CA GLU A 162 -17.82 -99.22 21.21
C GLU A 162 -18.18 -98.75 22.62
N ALA A 163 -17.55 -97.65 23.08
CA ALA A 163 -17.76 -97.06 24.40
C ALA A 163 -18.83 -95.94 24.41
N TYR A 164 -19.41 -95.58 23.26
CA TYR A 164 -20.31 -94.43 23.11
C TYR A 164 -21.61 -94.80 22.40
N ASP A 165 -22.68 -94.04 22.66
CA ASP A 165 -23.98 -94.22 21.99
C ASP A 165 -23.90 -93.66 20.55
N PRO A 166 -24.35 -94.41 19.52
CA PRO A 166 -24.38 -93.93 18.15
C PRO A 166 -25.14 -92.61 17.96
N ALA A 167 -26.22 -92.37 18.71
CA ALA A 167 -27.00 -91.13 18.61
C ALA A 167 -26.24 -89.90 19.17
N ASP A 168 -25.34 -90.11 20.12
CA ASP A 168 -24.50 -89.04 20.67
C ASP A 168 -23.31 -88.72 19.75
N LEU A 169 -22.76 -89.73 19.07
CA LEU A 169 -21.73 -89.56 18.04
C LEU A 169 -22.25 -88.79 16.83
N GLU A 170 -23.49 -89.05 16.42
CA GLU A 170 -24.13 -88.37 15.30
C GLU A 170 -24.39 -86.89 15.62
N ARG A 171 -24.91 -86.60 16.82
CA ARG A 171 -25.13 -85.23 17.30
C ARG A 171 -23.82 -84.45 17.46
N PHE A 172 -22.77 -85.08 17.99
CA PHE A 172 -21.45 -84.46 18.09
C PHE A 172 -20.83 -84.19 16.71
N GLY A 173 -21.07 -85.08 15.73
CA GLY A 173 -20.69 -84.85 14.33
C GLY A 173 -21.38 -83.62 13.73
N GLU A 174 -22.68 -83.44 13.98
CA GLU A 174 -23.43 -82.24 13.58
C GLU A 174 -22.90 -80.96 14.26
N ASP A 175 -22.58 -81.02 15.56
CA ASP A 175 -22.01 -79.89 16.30
C ASP A 175 -20.62 -79.49 15.75
N VAL A 176 -19.77 -80.47 15.43
CA VAL A 176 -18.45 -80.24 14.79
C VAL A 176 -18.62 -79.62 13.41
N GLN A 177 -19.56 -80.14 12.60
CA GLN A 177 -19.87 -79.62 11.27
C GLN A 177 -20.32 -78.14 11.35
N ALA A 178 -21.25 -77.82 12.25
CA ALA A 178 -21.73 -76.46 12.45
C ALA A 178 -20.61 -75.49 12.85
N LEU A 179 -19.70 -75.92 13.73
CA LEU A 179 -18.53 -75.12 14.14
C LEU A 179 -17.57 -74.85 12.97
N CYS A 180 -17.36 -75.83 12.11
CA CYS A 180 -16.49 -75.72 10.94
C CYS A 180 -17.13 -74.88 9.82
N ASP A 181 -18.46 -74.92 9.68
CA ASP A 181 -19.20 -74.06 8.77
C ASP A 181 -19.13 -72.60 9.22
N GLU A 182 -19.26 -72.31 10.52
CA GLU A 182 -19.08 -70.96 11.09
C GLU A 182 -17.66 -70.41 10.85
N ALA A 183 -16.64 -71.26 10.99
CA ALA A 183 -15.26 -70.89 10.66
C ALA A 183 -15.05 -70.57 9.18
N THR A 184 -15.76 -71.27 8.29
CA THR A 184 -15.72 -71.05 6.85
C THR A 184 -16.43 -69.75 6.48
N GLU A 185 -17.60 -69.48 7.06
CA GLU A 185 -18.35 -68.24 6.86
C GLU A 185 -17.56 -67.02 7.36
N ALA A 186 -16.88 -67.13 8.51
CA ALA A 186 -15.99 -66.08 9.01
C ALA A 186 -14.81 -65.81 8.06
N ASN A 187 -14.27 -66.85 7.40
CA ASN A 187 -13.23 -66.69 6.38
C ASN A 187 -13.78 -66.00 5.13
N ASP A 188 -14.95 -66.40 4.66
CA ASP A 188 -15.60 -65.81 3.49
C ASP A 188 -15.89 -64.33 3.70
N GLN A 189 -16.36 -63.92 4.88
CA GLN A 189 -16.52 -62.51 5.23
C GLN A 189 -15.20 -61.74 5.21
N LEU A 190 -14.12 -62.32 5.73
CA LEU A 190 -12.78 -61.72 5.67
C LEU A 190 -12.29 -61.56 4.22
N GLN A 191 -12.46 -62.57 3.35
CA GLN A 191 -12.10 -62.48 1.94
C GLN A 191 -12.89 -61.39 1.21
N GLN A 192 -14.15 -61.18 1.60
CA GLN A 192 -15.00 -60.13 1.05
C GLN A 192 -14.53 -58.72 1.47
N GLU A 193 -14.05 -58.55 2.71
CA GLU A 193 -13.46 -57.30 3.18
C GLU A 193 -12.09 -57.00 2.56
N LEU A 194 -11.29 -58.04 2.24
CA LEU A 194 -9.99 -57.89 1.57
C LEU A 194 -10.09 -57.62 0.06
N SER A 195 -11.25 -57.88 -0.55
CA SER A 195 -11.48 -57.68 -1.99
C SER A 195 -12.20 -56.37 -2.34
N ARG A 196 -12.57 -55.57 -1.32
CA ARG A 196 -13.07 -54.20 -1.46
C ARG A 196 -11.93 -53.19 -1.43
#